data_AF-A0A3N6HVR0-F1
#
_entry.id   AF-A0A3N6HVR0-F1
#
_cell.length_a   1.000
_cell.length_b   1.000
_cell.length_c   1.000
_cell.angle_alpha   90.00
_cell.angle_beta   90.00
_cell.angle_gamma   90.00
#
_symmetry.space_group_name_H-M   'P 1'
#
loop_
_entity.id
_entity.type
_entity.pdbx_description
1 polymer ?
#
loop_
_entity_poly.entity_id
_entity_poly.type
_entity_poly.pdbx_seq_one_letter_code
_entity_poly.pdbx_strand_id
1 'polypeptide(L)'
;MNAPKSELNLEWIPYSGFQLRKVGVQFDAVRVDGEEGRRLALLMEAIAGGEPGPVVAEANGRRAVYFLVPDGSTEGRPWPAGATPLNAAAGRISYVPIPALSGRTWPLAWHFPPTTPGRFVHTLLLLHAATALLGWSRVISRPSCT
;
A
#
# COMPACT_ATOMS: atom_id res chain seq x y z
N MET A 1 -16.77 16.40 13.64
CA MET A 1 -17.39 16.62 12.30
C MET A 1 -16.92 15.49 11.41
N ASN A 2 -17.82 14.57 11.05
CA ASN A 2 -17.52 13.44 10.17
C ASN A 2 -18.03 13.82 8.78
N ALA A 3 -17.14 14.02 7.80
CA ALA A 3 -17.59 14.16 6.42
C ALA A 3 -18.24 12.83 5.99
N PRO A 4 -19.52 12.81 5.60
CA PRO A 4 -20.14 11.59 5.13
C PRO A 4 -19.51 11.17 3.79
N LYS A 5 -19.33 9.85 3.62
CA LYS A 5 -18.82 9.13 2.44
C LYS A 5 -19.34 9.65 1.08
N SER A 6 -20.49 10.33 1.10
CA SER A 6 -21.20 10.96 -0.01
C SER A 6 -20.35 11.93 -0.85
N GLU A 7 -19.40 12.65 -0.26
CA GLU A 7 -18.63 13.67 -1.00
C GLU A 7 -17.40 13.12 -1.76
N LEU A 8 -16.96 11.89 -1.45
CA LEU A 8 -15.74 11.32 -2.03
C LEU A 8 -15.96 10.19 -3.05
N ASN A 9 -17.20 9.75 -3.28
CA ASN A 9 -17.54 8.68 -4.24
C ASN A 9 -16.59 7.44 -4.18
N LEU A 10 -16.23 7.02 -2.96
CA LEU A 10 -15.31 5.90 -2.70
C LEU A 10 -16.09 4.59 -2.55
N GLU A 11 -16.81 4.17 -3.60
CA GLU A 11 -17.64 2.96 -3.60
C GLU A 11 -16.86 1.68 -3.30
N TRP A 12 -15.56 1.67 -3.61
CA TRP A 12 -14.65 0.57 -3.35
C TRP A 12 -14.26 0.43 -1.87
N ILE A 13 -14.58 1.41 -1.02
CA ILE A 13 -14.37 1.30 0.44
C ILE A 13 -15.63 0.71 1.08
N PRO A 14 -15.53 -0.36 1.89
CA PRO A 14 -16.69 -0.93 2.56
C PRO A 14 -17.31 0.04 3.57
N TYR A 15 -18.60 -0.14 3.86
CA TYR A 15 -19.28 0.65 4.89
C TYR A 15 -18.82 0.28 6.30
N SER A 16 -18.58 -1.00 6.57
CA SER A 16 -18.15 -1.53 7.87
C SER A 16 -17.23 -2.73 7.70
N GLY A 17 -16.36 -2.98 8.69
CA GLY A 17 -15.43 -4.10 8.67
C GLY A 17 -14.36 -3.93 7.60
N PHE A 18 -14.01 -5.00 6.89
CA PHE A 18 -13.10 -4.96 5.74
C PHE A 18 -13.61 -5.85 4.62
N GLN A 19 -13.20 -5.57 3.39
CA GLN A 19 -13.55 -6.36 2.21
C GLN A 19 -12.32 -6.56 1.33
N LEU A 20 -12.24 -7.73 0.68
CA LEU A 20 -11.25 -7.96 -0.35
C LEU A 20 -11.67 -7.24 -1.63
N ARG A 21 -10.77 -6.43 -2.19
CA ARG A 21 -10.97 -5.77 -3.48
C ARG A 21 -9.97 -6.31 -4.50
N LYS A 22 -10.47 -6.62 -5.69
CA LYS A 22 -9.67 -7.10 -6.80
C LYS A 22 -8.79 -5.96 -7.30
N VAL A 23 -7.49 -6.21 -7.49
CA VAL A 23 -6.58 -5.23 -8.09
C VAL A 23 -6.82 -5.09 -9.60
N GLY A 24 -6.40 -3.96 -10.16
CA GLY A 24 -6.60 -3.59 -11.58
C GLY A 24 -8.04 -3.26 -11.96
N VAL A 25 -8.90 -2.96 -10.97
CA VAL A 25 -10.26 -2.44 -11.21
C VAL A 25 -10.34 -0.96 -10.83
N GLN A 26 -10.12 -0.64 -9.55
CA GLN A 26 -10.05 0.76 -9.07
C GLN A 26 -8.62 1.20 -8.76
N PHE A 27 -7.74 0.25 -8.47
CA PHE A 27 -6.36 0.49 -8.08
C PHE A 27 -5.53 -0.78 -8.29
N ASP A 28 -4.22 -0.59 -8.38
CA ASP A 28 -3.23 -1.63 -8.10
C ASP A 28 -2.71 -1.45 -6.66
N ALA A 29 -1.88 -2.36 -6.19
CA ALA A 29 -1.18 -2.16 -4.93
C ALA A 29 0.26 -2.64 -4.97
N VAL A 30 1.06 -2.13 -4.04
CA VAL A 30 2.37 -2.70 -3.72
C VAL A 30 2.35 -3.11 -2.27
N ARG A 31 2.71 -4.37 -2.02
CA ARG A 31 2.79 -4.95 -0.69
C ARG A 31 4.24 -4.99 -0.22
N VAL A 32 4.47 -4.48 0.98
CA VAL A 32 5.75 -4.64 1.71
C VAL A 32 5.44 -5.18 3.10
N ASP A 33 6.10 -6.27 3.47
CA ASP A 33 5.85 -6.94 4.75
C ASP A 33 6.67 -6.32 5.90
N GLY A 34 6.15 -6.41 7.12
CA GLY A 34 6.89 -6.14 8.35
C GLY A 34 7.29 -4.67 8.56
N GLU A 35 8.41 -4.50 9.27
CA GLU A 35 8.90 -3.18 9.68
C GLU A 35 9.37 -2.33 8.49
N GLU A 36 9.88 -2.97 7.43
CA GLU A 36 10.29 -2.27 6.22
C GLU A 36 9.10 -1.62 5.49
N GLY A 37 7.92 -2.28 5.52
CA GLY A 37 6.69 -1.68 5.01
C GLY A 37 6.26 -0.44 5.80
N ARG A 38 6.37 -0.52 7.13
CA ARG A 38 6.08 0.62 8.03
C ARG A 38 7.05 1.78 7.81
N ARG A 39 8.35 1.50 7.69
CA ARG A 39 9.39 2.50 7.39
C ARG A 39 9.17 3.16 6.04
N LEU A 40 8.82 2.38 5.02
CA LEU A 40 8.49 2.92 3.70
C LEU A 40 7.30 3.86 3.77
N ALA A 41 6.28 3.55 4.57
CA ALA A 41 5.12 4.42 4.72
C ALA A 41 5.46 5.78 5.36
N LEU A 42 6.31 5.78 6.40
CA LEU A 42 6.83 7.01 7.01
C LEU A 42 7.73 7.82 6.04
N LEU A 43 8.56 7.13 5.26
CA LEU A 43 9.38 7.79 4.23
C LEU A 43 8.49 8.44 3.16
N MET A 44 7.45 7.74 2.70
CA MET A 44 6.49 8.25 1.74
C MET A 44 5.76 9.49 2.27
N GLU A 45 5.35 9.48 3.54
CA GLU A 45 4.76 10.65 4.19
C GLU A 45 5.71 11.86 4.14
N ALA A 46 6.97 11.66 4.54
CA ALA A 46 7.97 12.74 4.55
C ALA A 46 8.22 13.34 3.16
N ILE A 47 8.36 12.51 2.12
CA ILE A 47 8.68 12.97 0.77
C ILE A 47 7.46 13.46 -0.03
N ALA A 48 6.24 13.08 0.38
CA ALA A 48 4.99 13.53 -0.22
C ALA A 48 4.35 14.73 0.51
N GLY A 49 5.07 15.35 1.44
CA GLY A 49 4.57 16.52 2.18
C GLY A 49 3.41 16.21 3.13
N GLY A 50 3.41 15.01 3.73
CA GLY A 50 2.40 14.56 4.69
C GLY A 50 1.20 13.84 4.08
N GLU A 51 1.06 13.83 2.75
CA GLU A 51 -0.08 13.23 2.06
C GLU A 51 0.37 12.21 0.98
N PRO A 52 0.88 11.03 1.39
CA PRO A 52 1.43 10.04 0.46
C PRO A 52 0.37 9.36 -0.39
N GLY A 53 -0.92 9.50 -0.05
CA GLY A 53 -2.03 8.75 -0.61
C GLY A 53 -2.43 7.55 0.27
N PRO A 54 -3.43 6.77 -0.16
CA PRO A 54 -4.00 5.67 0.61
C PRO A 54 -3.01 4.52 0.88
N VAL A 55 -2.80 4.22 2.15
CA VAL A 55 -1.97 3.11 2.65
C VAL A 55 -2.72 2.33 3.71
N VAL A 56 -2.84 1.02 3.52
CA VAL A 56 -3.45 0.08 4.49
C VAL A 56 -2.34 -0.68 5.21
N ALA A 57 -2.49 -0.84 6.53
CA ALA A 57 -1.60 -1.66 7.34
C ALA A 57 -2.38 -2.79 8.03
N GLU A 58 -1.79 -3.97 8.05
CA GLU A 58 -2.26 -5.13 8.81
C GLU A 58 -1.48 -5.23 10.14
N ALA A 59 -2.18 -5.38 11.25
CA ALA A 59 -1.57 -5.46 12.58
C ALA A 59 -1.06 -6.86 12.94
N ASN A 60 -1.56 -7.91 12.28
CA ASN A 60 -1.21 -9.30 12.54
C ASN A 60 -0.59 -9.97 11.29
N GLY A 61 -0.34 -11.27 11.37
CA GLY A 61 0.26 -12.02 10.27
C GLY A 61 1.67 -11.51 9.93
N ARG A 62 1.91 -11.20 8.65
CA ARG A 62 3.19 -10.64 8.20
C ARG A 62 3.29 -9.13 8.38
N ARG A 63 2.31 -8.51 9.04
CA ARG A 63 2.21 -7.06 9.25
C ARG A 63 2.34 -6.31 7.92
N ALA A 64 1.62 -6.79 6.91
CA ALA A 64 1.72 -6.29 5.55
C ALA A 64 1.25 -4.83 5.47
N VAL A 65 1.98 -4.02 4.70
CA VAL A 65 1.60 -2.65 4.34
C VAL A 65 1.33 -2.61 2.84
N TYR A 66 0.13 -2.15 2.49
CA TYR A 66 -0.36 -2.06 1.11
C TYR A 66 -0.45 -0.59 0.71
N PHE A 67 0.39 -0.21 -0.26
CA PHE A 67 0.33 1.10 -0.90
C PHE A 67 -0.61 1.01 -2.08
N LEU A 68 -1.73 1.74 -2.05
CA LEU A 68 -2.69 1.70 -3.16
C LEU A 68 -2.27 2.73 -4.20
N VAL A 69 -2.02 2.27 -5.42
CA VAL A 69 -1.52 3.07 -6.55
C VAL A 69 -2.54 3.02 -7.70
N PRO A 70 -2.49 3.94 -8.67
CA PRO A 70 -3.39 3.87 -9.84
C PRO A 70 -3.33 2.50 -10.53
N ASP A 71 -4.45 2.04 -11.08
CA ASP A 71 -4.52 0.79 -11.81
C ASP A 71 -3.54 0.74 -12.99
N GLY A 72 -2.97 -0.44 -13.26
CA GLY A 72 -1.97 -0.65 -14.32
C GLY A 72 -0.62 0.02 -14.08
N SER A 73 -0.50 0.92 -13.09
CA SER A 73 0.70 1.71 -12.89
C SER A 73 1.90 0.90 -12.42
N THR A 74 1.69 -0.30 -11.89
CA THR A 74 2.78 -1.15 -11.38
C THR A 74 3.36 -2.11 -12.43
N GLU A 75 2.67 -2.30 -13.55
CA GLU A 75 3.06 -3.25 -14.59
C GLU A 75 4.34 -2.82 -15.31
N GLY A 76 5.20 -3.80 -15.65
CA GLY A 76 6.46 -3.55 -16.36
C GLY A 76 7.54 -2.81 -15.56
N ARG A 77 7.33 -2.58 -14.24
CA ARG A 77 8.30 -1.85 -13.39
C ARG A 77 9.20 -2.78 -12.58
N PRO A 78 10.49 -2.46 -12.41
CA PRO A 78 11.44 -3.31 -11.69
C PRO A 78 11.37 -3.07 -10.17
N TRP A 79 10.31 -3.58 -9.53
CA TRP A 79 10.16 -3.47 -8.08
C TRP A 79 11.31 -4.21 -7.34
N PRO A 80 11.91 -3.61 -6.30
CA PRO A 80 12.99 -4.24 -5.55
C PRO A 80 12.50 -5.46 -4.78
N ALA A 81 13.43 -6.37 -4.45
CA ALA A 81 13.12 -7.48 -3.57
C ALA A 81 12.55 -6.98 -2.23
N GLY A 82 11.43 -7.57 -1.79
CA GLY A 82 10.69 -7.11 -0.61
C GLY A 82 9.47 -6.22 -0.93
N ALA A 83 9.40 -5.65 -2.14
CA ALA A 83 8.20 -4.99 -2.66
C ALA A 83 7.50 -5.88 -3.68
N THR A 84 6.29 -6.33 -3.35
CA THR A 84 5.49 -7.21 -4.21
C THR A 84 4.40 -6.40 -4.90
N PRO A 85 4.49 -6.14 -6.22
CA PRO A 85 3.39 -5.53 -6.96
C PRO A 85 2.21 -6.51 -7.06
N LEU A 86 1.02 -6.00 -6.82
CA LEU A 86 -0.27 -6.67 -6.94
C LEU A 86 -1.08 -5.93 -8.01
N ASN A 87 -1.22 -6.54 -9.18
CA ASN A 87 -1.90 -5.96 -10.34
C ASN A 87 -2.67 -7.02 -11.14
N ALA A 88 -3.37 -6.57 -12.17
CA ALA A 88 -4.11 -7.42 -13.09
C ALA A 88 -3.32 -7.87 -14.33
N ALA A 89 -1.98 -7.95 -14.23
CA ALA A 89 -1.15 -8.44 -15.34
C ALA A 89 -1.62 -9.83 -15.81
N ALA A 90 -1.40 -10.12 -17.10
CA ALA A 90 -1.94 -11.31 -17.76
C ALA A 90 -1.74 -12.61 -16.93
N GLY A 91 -2.84 -13.31 -16.65
CA GLY A 91 -2.83 -14.58 -15.91
C GLY A 91 -2.72 -14.44 -14.38
N ARG A 92 -2.79 -13.23 -13.82
CA ARG A 92 -2.78 -13.00 -12.37
C ARG A 92 -4.10 -12.43 -11.87
N ILE A 93 -4.57 -12.98 -10.75
CA ILE A 93 -5.66 -12.40 -9.96
C ILE A 93 -5.13 -12.19 -8.55
N SER A 94 -5.18 -10.95 -8.08
CA SER A 94 -4.78 -10.58 -6.73
C SER A 94 -5.87 -9.76 -6.05
N TYR A 95 -5.88 -9.82 -4.72
CA TYR A 95 -6.84 -9.09 -3.90
C TYR A 95 -6.10 -8.34 -2.81
N VAL A 96 -6.63 -7.18 -2.45
CA VAL A 96 -6.12 -6.36 -1.34
C VAL A 96 -7.23 -6.22 -0.30
N PRO A 97 -6.94 -6.45 0.99
CA PRO A 97 -7.90 -6.18 2.04
C PRO A 97 -8.05 -4.67 2.26
N ILE A 98 -9.27 -4.16 2.11
CA ILE A 98 -9.60 -2.73 2.30
C ILE A 98 -10.48 -2.59 3.55
N PRO A 99 -10.00 -1.88 4.60
CA PRO A 99 -10.81 -1.57 5.76
C PRO A 99 -11.81 -0.45 5.46
N ALA A 100 -12.93 -0.44 6.18
CA ALA A 100 -13.83 0.71 6.22
C ALA A 100 -13.09 1.94 6.80
N LEU A 101 -13.56 3.15 6.50
CA LEU A 101 -12.97 4.38 7.06
C LEU A 101 -13.21 4.53 8.57
N SER A 102 -14.21 3.83 9.11
CA SER A 102 -14.59 3.91 10.50
C SER A 102 -15.11 2.58 11.02
N GLY A 103 -15.23 2.48 12.34
CA GLY A 103 -15.71 1.29 13.03
C GLY A 103 -14.60 0.28 13.31
N ARG A 104 -15.00 -0.96 13.64
CA ARG A 104 -14.07 -2.04 13.99
C ARG A 104 -13.56 -2.73 12.73
N THR A 105 -12.35 -2.39 12.31
CA THR A 105 -11.70 -2.95 11.12
C THR A 105 -10.51 -3.84 11.43
N TRP A 106 -10.21 -4.06 12.72
CA TRP A 106 -9.12 -4.94 13.16
C TRP A 106 -9.22 -6.31 12.47
N PRO A 107 -8.11 -6.87 11.95
CA PRO A 107 -6.72 -6.46 12.15
C PRO A 107 -6.20 -5.37 11.18
N LEU A 108 -7.05 -4.80 10.34
CA LEU A 108 -6.67 -3.83 9.32
C LEU A 108 -6.94 -2.40 9.77
N ALA A 109 -6.05 -1.48 9.42
CA ALA A 109 -6.22 -0.06 9.64
C ALA A 109 -5.70 0.74 8.45
N TRP A 110 -6.27 1.92 8.24
CA TRP A 110 -5.64 2.93 7.40
C TRP A 110 -4.41 3.46 8.12
N HIS A 111 -3.24 3.34 7.51
CA HIS A 111 -2.07 4.09 7.93
C HIS A 111 -2.16 5.52 7.39
N PHE A 112 -2.57 5.65 6.13
CA PHE A 112 -2.99 6.91 5.52
C PHE A 112 -4.33 6.66 4.80
N PRO A 113 -5.45 7.28 5.22
CA PRO A 113 -6.72 7.10 4.54
C PRO A 113 -6.76 7.86 3.20
N PRO A 114 -7.60 7.44 2.24
CA PRO A 114 -7.83 8.21 1.02
C PRO A 114 -8.46 9.57 1.36
N THR A 115 -7.92 10.65 0.78
CA THR A 115 -8.37 12.02 1.04
C THR A 115 -9.31 12.55 -0.03
N THR A 116 -9.07 12.20 -1.29
CA THR A 116 -9.84 12.64 -2.47
C THR A 116 -10.01 11.49 -3.47
N PRO A 117 -11.08 11.48 -4.28
CA PRO A 117 -11.28 10.44 -5.29
C PRO A 117 -10.13 10.47 -6.30
N GLY A 118 -9.61 9.30 -6.67
CA GLY A 118 -8.52 9.18 -7.65
C GLY A 118 -7.12 9.59 -7.14
N ARG A 119 -7.00 10.10 -5.90
CA ARG A 119 -5.69 10.42 -5.30
C ARG A 119 -5.08 9.19 -4.66
N PHE A 120 -4.33 8.45 -5.47
CA PHE A 120 -3.57 7.27 -5.05
C PHE A 120 -2.11 7.62 -4.73
N VAL A 121 -1.38 6.65 -4.16
CA VAL A 121 0.06 6.77 -3.94
C VAL A 121 0.78 6.94 -5.27
N HIS A 122 1.69 7.91 -5.36
CA HIS A 122 2.42 8.19 -6.59
C HIS A 122 3.41 7.06 -6.91
N THR A 123 3.14 6.28 -7.96
CA THR A 123 3.83 5.01 -8.22
C THR A 123 5.34 5.13 -8.42
N LEU A 124 5.81 6.14 -9.16
CA LEU A 124 7.25 6.34 -9.36
C LEU A 124 7.96 6.80 -8.09
N LEU A 125 7.27 7.57 -7.25
CA LEU A 125 7.82 8.06 -5.99
C LEU A 125 7.99 6.89 -5.02
N LEU A 126 6.96 6.04 -4.95
CA LEU A 126 6.99 4.78 -4.21
C LEU A 126 8.08 3.83 -4.72
N LEU A 127 8.23 3.66 -6.03
CA LEU A 127 9.26 2.80 -6.62
C LEU A 127 10.67 3.27 -6.23
N HIS A 128 10.95 4.58 -6.35
CA HIS A 128 12.25 5.13 -5.98
C HIS A 128 12.51 5.01 -4.48
N ALA A 129 11.53 5.34 -3.64
CA ALA A 129 11.62 5.22 -2.19
C ALA A 129 11.84 3.76 -1.75
N ALA A 130 11.09 2.82 -2.33
CA ALA A 130 11.24 1.39 -2.07
C ALA A 130 12.63 0.89 -2.51
N THR A 131 13.12 1.35 -3.68
CA THR A 131 14.45 0.97 -4.18
C THR A 131 15.55 1.44 -3.24
N ALA A 132 15.47 2.69 -2.77
CA ALA A 132 16.43 3.26 -1.85
C ALA A 132 16.44 2.54 -0.49
N LEU A 133 15.25 2.25 0.06
CA LEU A 133 15.10 1.64 1.38
C LEU A 133 15.44 0.13 1.37
N LEU A 134 14.86 -0.62 0.43
CA LEU A 134 14.94 -2.08 0.40
C LEU A 134 16.19 -2.59 -0.33
N GLY A 135 16.72 -1.80 -1.28
CA GLY A 135 17.93 -2.15 -2.04
C GLY A 135 19.18 -2.22 -1.16
N TRP A 136 19.26 -1.42 -0.09
CA TRP A 136 20.40 -1.40 0.83
C TRP A 136 20.40 -2.57 1.83
N SER A 137 19.22 -3.12 2.14
CA SER A 137 19.07 -4.12 3.20
C SER A 137 19.78 -5.45 2.92
N ARG A 138 20.28 -5.66 1.70
CA ARG A 138 21.11 -6.82 1.31
C ARG A 138 22.61 -6.64 1.50
N VAL A 139 23.13 -5.42 1.63
CA VAL A 139 24.59 -5.19 1.70
C VAL A 139 25.15 -5.47 3.10
N ILE A 140 24.31 -5.48 4.15
CA ILE A 140 24.76 -5.56 5.54
C ILE A 140 24.74 -7.00 6.11
N SER A 141 24.22 -8.01 5.39
CA SER A 141 24.44 -9.41 5.80
C SER A 141 25.85 -9.87 5.42
N ARG A 142 26.86 -9.47 6.21
CA ARG A 142 28.21 -10.05 6.14
C ARG A 142 28.17 -11.54 6.52
N PRO A 143 29.06 -12.37 5.93
CA PRO A 143 29.15 -13.78 6.27
C PRO A 143 29.69 -13.93 7.70
N SER A 144 29.08 -14.81 8.49
CA SER A 144 29.66 -15.31 9.71
C SER A 144 30.95 -16.05 9.36
N CYS A 145 32.10 -15.51 9.76
CA CYS A 145 33.34 -16.28 9.77
C CYS A 145 33.19 -17.40 10.81
N THR A 146 33.35 -18.64 10.38
CA THR A 146 33.70 -19.78 11.24
C THR A 146 34.65 -20.65 10.45
#